data_AF-A0A963C9S4-F1
#
_entry.id   AF-A0A963C9S4-F1
#
_cell.length_a   1.000
_cell.length_b   1.000
_cell.length_c   1.000
_cell.angle_alpha   90.00
_cell.angle_beta   90.00
_cell.angle_gamma   90.00
#
_symmetry.space_group_name_H-M   'P 1'
#
loop_
_entity.id
_entity.type
_entity.pdbx_description
1 polymer ?
#
loop_
_entity_poly.entity_id
_entity_poly.type
_entity_poly.pdbx_seq_one_letter_code
_entity_poly.pdbx_strand_id
1 'polypeptide(L)'
;KVLTALRASTPDHEELDEQMPSDGETAFDVLAQKQRREGVQHCMGKLSDEHRECMHLVFYEGYTLKEVAEVQSVPENTVKTRLFHARQKIKNCLRLLLERE
;
A
#
# COMPACT_ATOMS: atom_id res chain seq x y z
N LYS A 1 32.43 45.39 41.17
CA LYS A 1 33.04 44.19 40.54
C LYS A 1 32.15 42.98 40.85
N VAL A 2 30.98 42.89 40.19
CA VAL A 2 29.91 41.94 40.55
C VAL A 2 29.41 41.22 39.29
N LEU A 3 30.33 40.60 38.56
CA LEU A 3 30.04 39.81 37.36
C LEU A 3 30.91 38.53 37.35
N THR A 4 30.94 37.80 38.46
CA THR A 4 31.68 36.52 38.55
C THR A 4 30.96 35.49 39.43
N ALA A 5 29.65 35.64 39.65
CA ALA A 5 28.90 34.77 40.56
C ALA A 5 27.58 34.27 39.96
N LEU A 6 27.54 33.98 38.65
CA LEU A 6 26.33 33.46 37.99
C LEU A 6 26.65 32.41 36.91
N ARG A 7 27.61 31.53 37.20
CA ARG A 7 27.92 30.38 36.33
C ARG A 7 28.37 29.13 37.09
N ALA A 8 27.89 28.95 38.32
CA ALA A 8 28.03 27.70 39.04
C ALA A 8 26.65 27.08 39.20
N SER A 9 26.50 25.88 38.64
CA SER A 9 25.33 24.98 38.71
C SER A 9 24.25 25.20 37.65
N THR A 10 24.55 24.83 36.40
CA THR A 10 23.52 24.11 35.62
C THR A 10 23.63 22.63 36.01
N PRO A 11 22.53 22.00 36.46
CA PRO A 11 22.52 20.58 36.81
C PRO A 11 22.82 19.75 35.57
N ASP A 12 23.36 18.56 35.83
CA ASP A 12 23.52 17.42 34.94
C ASP A 12 22.82 17.60 33.60
N HIS A 13 23.62 17.68 32.53
CA HIS A 13 23.12 17.37 31.20
C HIS A 13 22.59 15.94 31.28
N GLU A 14 21.28 15.79 31.56
CA GLU A 14 20.54 14.62 31.13
C GLU A 14 20.83 14.53 29.64
N GLU A 15 21.70 13.58 29.30
CA GLU A 15 21.81 13.07 27.95
C GLU A 15 20.38 12.80 27.53
N LEU A 16 19.81 13.71 26.74
CA LEU A 16 18.62 13.43 25.97
C LEU A 16 19.06 12.25 25.14
N ASP A 17 18.72 11.06 25.62
CA ASP A 17 18.88 9.80 24.95
C ASP A 17 18.17 10.04 23.61
N GLU A 18 18.96 10.43 22.61
CA GLU A 18 18.55 10.50 21.21
C GLU A 18 18.32 9.04 20.85
N GLN A 19 17.22 8.50 21.35
CA GLN A 19 16.62 7.28 20.90
C GLN A 19 16.31 7.57 19.45
N MET A 20 17.29 7.21 18.62
CA MET A 20 17.12 7.08 17.19
C MET A 20 15.76 6.41 17.01
N PRO A 21 14.85 6.98 16.20
CA PRO A 21 13.56 6.38 16.00
C PRO A 21 13.81 4.92 15.62
N SER A 22 13.23 4.02 16.43
CA SER A 22 13.29 2.58 16.22
C SER A 22 13.09 2.27 14.73
N ASP A 23 13.74 1.22 14.22
CA ASP A 23 13.49 0.59 12.91
C ASP A 23 12.04 0.04 12.76
N GLY A 24 11.09 0.56 13.54
CA GLY A 24 9.68 0.24 13.49
C GLY A 24 8.93 1.18 12.54
N GLU A 25 7.81 0.71 12.00
CA GLU A 25 6.93 1.53 11.17
C GLU A 25 6.49 2.80 11.93
N THR A 26 6.71 3.95 11.30
CA THR A 26 6.22 5.22 11.86
C THR A 26 4.70 5.32 11.71
N ALA A 27 4.06 6.19 12.48
CA ALA A 27 2.64 6.48 12.31
C ALA A 27 2.29 6.95 10.88
N PHE A 28 3.24 7.62 10.21
CA PHE A 28 3.12 8.02 8.82
C PHE A 28 3.14 6.81 7.87
N ASP A 29 4.03 5.84 8.10
CA ASP A 29 4.12 4.62 7.29
C ASP A 29 2.83 3.79 7.36
N VAL A 30 2.27 3.64 8.57
CA VAL A 30 0.99 2.94 8.79
C VAL A 30 -0.15 3.64 8.04
N LEU A 31 -0.20 4.98 8.09
CA LEU A 31 -1.21 5.75 7.36
C LEU A 31 -1.05 5.60 5.84
N ALA A 32 0.18 5.69 5.33
CA ALA A 32 0.48 5.52 3.91
C ALA A 32 0.15 4.10 3.42
N GLN A 33 0.40 3.07 4.21
CA GLN A 33 -0.03 1.70 3.90
C GLN A 33 -1.55 1.56 3.84
N LYS A 34 -2.26 2.16 4.80
CA LYS A 34 -3.73 2.16 4.81
C LYS A 34 -4.29 2.85 3.56
N GLN A 35 -3.79 4.02 3.20
CA GLN A 35 -4.20 4.74 1.98
C GLN A 35 -3.93 3.92 0.72
N ARG A 36 -2.76 3.29 0.59
CA ARG A 36 -2.45 2.40 -0.54
C ARG A 36 -3.44 1.24 -0.62
N ARG A 37 -3.75 0.59 0.50
CA ARG A 37 -4.71 -0.51 0.55
C ARG A 37 -6.11 -0.07 0.12
N GLU A 38 -6.59 1.05 0.65
CA GLU A 38 -7.90 1.62 0.31
C GLU A 38 -7.98 2.00 -1.18
N GLY A 39 -6.91 2.59 -1.73
CA GLY A 39 -6.83 2.90 -3.16
C GLY A 39 -6.94 1.66 -4.05
N VAL A 40 -6.23 0.57 -3.69
CA VAL A 40 -6.33 -0.71 -4.43
C VAL A 40 -7.74 -1.29 -4.32
N GLN A 41 -8.33 -1.31 -3.13
CA GLN A 41 -9.69 -1.82 -2.91
C GLN A 41 -10.73 -1.03 -3.72
N HIS A 42 -10.64 0.30 -3.72
CA HIS A 42 -11.50 1.16 -4.54
C HIS A 42 -11.39 0.84 -6.03
N CYS A 43 -10.17 0.68 -6.54
CA CYS A 43 -9.94 0.37 -7.94
C CYS A 43 -10.36 -1.05 -8.33
N MET A 44 -10.21 -2.03 -7.43
CA MET A 44 -10.78 -3.37 -7.58
C MET A 44 -12.31 -3.33 -7.64
N GLY A 45 -12.94 -2.43 -6.87
CA GLY A 45 -14.39 -2.18 -6.91
C GLY A 45 -14.91 -1.73 -8.27
N LYS A 46 -14.09 -1.04 -9.07
CA LYS A 46 -14.46 -0.52 -10.40
C LYS A 46 -14.32 -1.53 -11.55
N LEU A 47 -13.83 -2.73 -11.27
CA LEU A 47 -13.77 -3.80 -12.27
C LEU A 47 -15.18 -4.34 -12.57
N SER A 48 -15.38 -4.89 -13.77
CA SER A 48 -16.53 -5.76 -14.02
C SER A 48 -16.39 -7.03 -13.21
N ASP A 49 -17.50 -7.73 -12.96
CA ASP A 49 -17.50 -8.94 -12.16
C ASP A 49 -16.57 -10.00 -12.76
N GLU A 50 -16.55 -10.17 -14.09
CA GLU A 50 -15.67 -11.16 -14.72
C GLU A 50 -14.18 -10.82 -14.55
N HIS A 51 -13.82 -9.54 -14.59
CA HIS A 51 -12.44 -9.11 -14.35
C HIS A 51 -12.03 -9.28 -12.88
N ARG A 52 -12.93 -8.93 -11.97
CA ARG A 52 -12.71 -9.04 -10.52
C ARG A 52 -12.58 -10.50 -10.10
N GLU A 53 -13.45 -11.36 -10.61
CA GLU A 53 -13.40 -12.79 -10.35
C GLU A 53 -12.11 -13.43 -10.88
N CYS A 54 -11.71 -13.13 -12.13
CA CYS A 54 -10.42 -13.62 -12.65
C CYS A 54 -9.24 -13.16 -11.77
N MET A 55 -9.23 -11.91 -11.33
CA MET A 55 -8.19 -11.40 -10.43
C MET A 55 -8.22 -12.11 -9.07
N HIS A 56 -9.41 -12.37 -8.53
CA HIS A 56 -9.56 -13.06 -7.25
C HIS A 56 -9.02 -14.49 -7.30
N LEU A 57 -9.46 -15.27 -8.30
CA LEU A 57 -9.04 -16.66 -8.45
C LEU A 57 -7.51 -16.77 -8.64
N VAL A 58 -6.90 -15.90 -9.43
CA VAL A 58 -5.46 -15.97 -9.71
C VAL A 58 -4.61 -15.47 -8.54
N PHE A 59 -4.96 -14.32 -7.94
CA PHE A 59 -4.08 -13.65 -6.97
C PHE A 59 -4.41 -13.92 -5.51
N TYR A 60 -5.66 -14.28 -5.19
CA TYR A 60 -6.07 -14.60 -3.82
C TYR A 60 -6.16 -16.11 -3.61
N GLU A 61 -6.79 -16.82 -4.56
CA GLU A 61 -6.94 -18.29 -4.45
C GLU A 61 -5.74 -19.06 -5.04
N GLY A 62 -4.88 -18.40 -5.82
CA GLY A 62 -3.66 -18.99 -6.38
C GLY A 62 -3.89 -19.93 -7.57
N TYR A 63 -5.05 -19.87 -8.23
CA TYR A 63 -5.39 -20.72 -9.36
C TYR A 63 -4.53 -20.37 -10.58
N THR A 64 -4.15 -21.40 -11.33
CA THR A 64 -3.52 -21.23 -12.64
C THR A 64 -4.52 -20.71 -13.68
N LEU A 65 -4.02 -20.11 -14.77
CA LEU A 65 -4.89 -19.60 -15.84
C LEU A 65 -5.77 -20.69 -16.45
N LYS A 66 -5.26 -21.92 -16.51
CA LYS A 66 -5.97 -23.09 -17.01
C LYS A 66 -7.12 -23.49 -16.08
N GLU A 67 -6.88 -23.55 -14.77
CA GLU A 67 -7.93 -23.86 -13.80
C GLU A 67 -9.03 -22.80 -13.80
N VAL A 68 -8.68 -21.52 -13.92
CA VAL A 68 -9.68 -20.44 -14.05
C VAL A 68 -10.49 -20.58 -15.34
N ALA A 69 -9.84 -20.94 -16.45
CA ALA A 69 -10.49 -21.18 -17.73
C ALA A 69 -11.52 -22.32 -17.63
N GLU A 70 -11.17 -23.40 -16.92
CA GLU A 70 -12.06 -24.54 -16.64
C GLU A 70 -13.23 -24.13 -15.74
N VAL A 71 -12.96 -23.44 -14.61
CA VAL A 71 -13.98 -22.96 -13.67
C VAL A 71 -15.00 -22.04 -14.35
N GLN A 72 -14.52 -21.11 -15.17
CA GLN A 72 -15.37 -20.14 -15.85
C GLN A 72 -15.92 -20.62 -17.20
N SER A 73 -15.55 -21.84 -17.65
CA SER A 73 -15.93 -22.39 -18.96
C SER A 73 -15.61 -21.44 -20.13
N VAL A 74 -14.42 -20.84 -20.13
CA VAL A 74 -13.92 -19.95 -21.18
C VAL A 74 -12.55 -20.40 -21.68
N PRO A 75 -12.10 -19.98 -22.88
CA PRO A 75 -10.72 -20.22 -23.31
C PRO A 75 -9.70 -19.55 -22.38
N GLU A 76 -8.53 -20.19 -22.17
CA GLU A 76 -7.43 -19.62 -21.36
C GLU A 76 -6.99 -18.23 -21.87
N ASN A 77 -7.06 -18.02 -23.19
CA ASN A 77 -6.77 -16.71 -23.79
C ASN A 77 -7.76 -15.62 -23.33
N THR A 78 -9.02 -15.97 -23.06
CA THR A 78 -10.00 -15.04 -22.49
C THR A 78 -9.63 -14.68 -21.06
N VAL A 79 -9.14 -15.62 -20.26
CA VAL A 79 -8.63 -15.34 -18.90
C VAL A 79 -7.43 -14.39 -18.98
N LYS A 80 -6.49 -14.63 -19.91
CA LYS A 80 -5.33 -13.75 -20.14
C LYS A 80 -5.75 -12.33 -20.49
N THR A 81 -6.69 -12.15 -21.43
CA THR A 81 -7.16 -10.82 -21.83
C THR A 81 -7.95 -10.14 -20.72
N ARG A 82 -8.81 -10.87 -19.99
CA ARG A 82 -9.51 -10.35 -18.80
C ARG A 82 -8.53 -9.81 -17.76
N LEU A 83 -7.48 -10.58 -17.43
CA LEU A 83 -6.45 -10.14 -16.47
C LEU A 83 -5.66 -8.94 -16.97
N PHE A 84 -5.33 -8.91 -18.27
CA PHE A 84 -4.65 -7.77 -18.88
C PHE A 84 -5.48 -6.49 -18.74
N HIS A 85 -6.75 -6.53 -19.14
CA HIS A 85 -7.65 -5.37 -19.05
C HIS A 85 -7.95 -5.00 -17.59
N ALA A 86 -8.09 -5.96 -16.69
CA ALA A 86 -8.24 -5.72 -15.25
C ALA A 86 -7.05 -4.93 -14.69
N ARG A 87 -5.81 -5.39 -14.94
CA ARG A 87 -4.60 -4.68 -14.50
C ARG A 87 -4.51 -3.28 -15.09
N GLN A 88 -4.85 -3.10 -16.37
CA GLN A 88 -4.84 -1.77 -16.99
C GLN A 88 -5.87 -0.83 -16.35
N LYS A 89 -7.07 -1.33 -16.05
CA LYS A 89 -8.12 -0.56 -15.35
C LYS A 89 -7.67 -0.16 -13.94
N ILE A 90 -7.07 -1.08 -13.18
CA ILE A 90 -6.53 -0.79 -11.85
C ILE A 90 -5.43 0.27 -11.95
N LYS A 91 -4.46 0.09 -12.85
CA LYS A 91 -3.36 1.05 -13.07
C LYS A 91 -3.89 2.45 -13.39
N ASN A 92 -4.83 2.55 -14.32
CA ASN A 92 -5.44 3.83 -14.69
C ASN A 92 -6.21 4.45 -13.53
N CYS A 93 -6.95 3.65 -12.77
CA CYS A 93 -7.68 4.11 -11.59
C CYS A 93 -6.75 4.64 -10.49
N LEU A 94 -5.69 3.90 -10.17
CA LEU A 94 -4.69 4.31 -9.18
C LEU A 94 -3.96 5.58 -9.61
N ARG A 95 -3.58 5.68 -10.89
CA ARG A 95 -2.98 6.90 -11.44
C ARG A 95 -3.87 8.12 -11.21
N LEU A 96 -5.16 8.01 -11.50
CA LEU A 96 -6.12 9.10 -11.29
C LEU A 96 -6.37 9.43 -9.82
N LEU A 97 -6.18 8.48 -8.90
CA LEU A 97 -6.23 8.76 -7.46
C LEU A 97 -4.99 9.51 -7.00
N LEU A 98 -3.80 9.06 -7.40
CA LEU A 98 -2.52 9.67 -7.04
C LEU A 98 -2.33 11.07 -7.65
N GLU A 99 -2.89 11.32 -8.84
CA GLU A 99 -2.87 12.65 -9.47
C GLU A 99 -3.86 13.64 -8.84
N ARG A 100 -4.75 13.20 -7.93
CA ARG A 100 -5.74 14.04 -7.25
C ARG A 100 -5.30 14.50 -5.85
N GLU A 101 -4.21 13.93 -5.33
CA GLU A 101 -3.56 14.33 -4.08
C GLU A 101 -2.51 15.40 -4.35
#